data_AF-M0LAB6-F1
#
_entry.id   AF-M0LAB6-F1
#
_cell.length_a   1.000
_cell.length_b   1.000
_cell.length_c   1.000
_cell.angle_alpha   90.00
_cell.angle_beta   90.00
_cell.angle_gamma   90.00
#
_symmetry.space_group_name_H-M   'P 1'
#
loop_
_entity.id
_entity.type
_entity.pdbx_description
1 polymer ?
#
loop_
_entity_poly.entity_id
_entity_poly.type
_entity_poly.pdbx_seq_one_letter_code
_entity_poly.pdbx_strand_id
1 'polypeptide(L)'
;MKEAEETGYAESINRRHLLSVIGGGATTALLGTGVGAAKPGHENGKSGNNGNHGNGNNGVGPCTCDGCPEGTFCGKIEGAPEEGETYTFESDGDSFSVTIESVTEKDGGEVTCFSFSTDDVVEQVCVKGGPDTKTYDDNPAEKEELCAPTNPGGQQAAISNVSFCGTGDDELECYQIDLVSGDVIKDFEKEGPYGDRKFEDFSVCEDGSNLEGLESSNDGQSVDGCELSWVGLGFDESDNTADVDVTLESASSESCTVTLAGYLLPEGETKFNPKTLEEQEYRDHETVELSEGDSTKLEISLNG
;
A
#
# COMPACT_ATOMS: atom_id res chain seq x y z
N MET A 1 -12.57 43.23 -5.05
CA MET A 1 -11.42 42.81 -5.88
C MET A 1 -11.06 41.42 -5.41
N LYS A 2 -11.18 40.45 -6.32
CA LYS A 2 -10.89 39.02 -6.12
C LYS A 2 -9.41 38.82 -6.42
N GLU A 3 -8.69 38.15 -5.54
CA GLU A 3 -7.59 37.27 -5.91
C GLU A 3 -7.75 36.03 -5.00
N ALA A 4 -8.06 34.90 -5.64
CA ALA A 4 -8.01 33.58 -5.05
C ALA A 4 -6.73 32.97 -5.60
N GLU A 5 -5.81 32.59 -4.72
CA GLU A 5 -4.64 31.81 -5.09
C GLU A 5 -5.08 30.33 -5.21
N GLU A 6 -5.01 29.82 -6.44
CA GLU A 6 -4.98 28.40 -6.75
C GLU A 6 -3.64 27.83 -6.23
N THR A 7 -3.69 27.03 -5.17
CA THR A 7 -2.62 26.10 -4.85
C THR A 7 -2.82 24.84 -5.68
N GLY A 8 -1.92 24.63 -6.64
CA GLY A 8 -1.90 23.42 -7.46
C GLY A 8 -1.66 22.18 -6.61
N TYR A 9 -2.42 21.14 -6.89
CA TYR A 9 -2.16 19.78 -6.41
C TYR A 9 -0.77 19.37 -6.86
N ALA A 10 0.08 18.99 -5.91
CA ALA A 10 1.35 18.34 -6.21
C ALA A 10 1.04 16.92 -6.70
N GLU A 11 1.54 16.57 -7.89
CA GLU A 11 1.58 15.19 -8.36
C GLU A 11 2.46 14.39 -7.39
N SER A 12 1.94 13.28 -6.86
CA SER A 12 2.71 12.32 -6.08
C SER A 12 3.79 11.72 -6.97
N ILE A 13 5.05 12.00 -6.65
CA ILE A 13 6.20 11.45 -7.37
C ILE A 13 6.37 10.01 -6.91
N ASN A 14 6.07 9.06 -7.80
CA ASN A 14 6.31 7.64 -7.59
C ASN A 14 7.83 7.37 -7.44
N ARG A 15 8.29 7.08 -6.20
CA ARG A 15 9.73 7.10 -5.83
C ARG A 15 10.52 5.84 -6.18
N ARG A 16 9.87 4.76 -6.67
CA ARG A 16 10.57 3.49 -6.97
C ARG A 16 11.54 3.54 -8.16
N HIS A 17 11.67 4.65 -8.89
CA HIS A 17 12.51 4.70 -10.10
C HIS A 17 13.95 5.26 -9.93
N LEU A 18 14.43 5.53 -8.70
CA LEU A 18 15.68 6.27 -8.48
C LEU A 18 16.93 5.45 -8.06
N LEU A 19 16.92 4.12 -8.22
CA LEU A 19 18.14 3.31 -7.98
C LEU A 19 18.41 2.28 -9.11
N SER A 20 18.81 2.74 -10.30
CA SER A 20 19.53 1.85 -11.25
C SER A 20 20.38 2.55 -12.33
N VAL A 21 21.05 3.68 -12.08
CA VAL A 21 21.97 4.24 -13.10
C VAL A 21 23.27 4.79 -12.53
N ILE A 22 24.17 3.90 -12.12
CA ILE A 22 25.63 4.12 -12.28
C ILE A 22 26.30 2.80 -12.68
N GLY A 23 26.50 2.59 -13.98
CA GLY A 23 27.27 1.45 -14.49
C GLY A 23 27.27 1.41 -16.02
N GLY A 24 28.20 2.12 -16.64
CA GLY A 24 28.24 2.34 -18.09
C GLY A 24 28.33 1.08 -18.96
N GLY A 25 27.63 1.12 -20.09
CA GLY A 25 27.79 0.13 -21.17
C GLY A 25 26.60 0.17 -22.12
N ALA A 26 26.80 0.71 -23.32
CA ALA A 26 25.78 0.82 -24.34
C ALA A 26 25.26 -0.56 -24.79
N THR A 27 23.96 -0.79 -24.61
CA THR A 27 23.13 -1.70 -25.42
C THR A 27 21.67 -1.30 -25.25
N THR A 28 21.01 -0.94 -26.36
CA THR A 28 19.55 -0.81 -26.46
C THR A 28 18.89 -2.12 -26.07
N ALA A 29 18.23 -2.16 -24.91
CA ALA A 29 17.34 -3.23 -24.48
C ALA A 29 15.93 -2.64 -24.38
N LEU A 30 14.97 -3.31 -25.02
CA LEU A 30 13.54 -3.06 -24.88
C LEU A 30 13.16 -3.30 -23.41
N LEU A 31 12.59 -2.28 -22.76
CA LEU A 31 12.04 -2.37 -21.41
C LEU A 31 10.91 -3.41 -21.42
N GLY A 32 11.05 -4.43 -20.57
CA GLY A 32 10.11 -5.53 -20.47
C GLY A 32 8.87 -5.10 -19.69
N THR A 33 7.71 -5.26 -20.32
CA THR A 33 6.42 -5.30 -19.63
C THR A 33 6.39 -6.58 -18.79
N GLY A 34 6.42 -6.45 -17.46
CA GLY A 34 6.16 -7.58 -16.55
C GLY A 34 4.78 -8.16 -16.85
N VAL A 35 4.71 -9.47 -17.09
CA VAL A 35 3.45 -10.19 -17.28
C VAL A 35 3.22 -10.98 -16.01
N GLY A 36 2.23 -10.57 -15.21
CA GLY A 36 1.90 -11.23 -13.96
C GLY A 36 1.09 -12.49 -14.16
N ALA A 37 1.37 -13.52 -13.36
CA ALA A 37 0.66 -14.79 -13.40
C ALA A 37 -0.57 -14.75 -12.49
N ALA A 38 -1.74 -15.12 -13.00
CA ALA A 38 -2.95 -15.23 -12.19
C ALA A 38 -3.01 -16.57 -11.44
N LYS A 39 -3.25 -16.55 -10.13
CA LYS A 39 -3.66 -17.73 -9.34
C LYS A 39 -5.15 -17.63 -9.00
N PRO A 40 -5.99 -18.60 -9.41
CA PRO A 40 -7.34 -18.67 -8.87
C PRO A 40 -7.28 -19.09 -7.38
N GLY A 41 -7.90 -18.29 -6.52
CA GLY A 41 -8.03 -18.56 -5.09
C GLY A 41 -9.06 -19.66 -4.82
N HIS A 42 -8.66 -20.93 -4.83
CA HIS A 42 -9.54 -22.02 -4.40
C HIS A 42 -9.39 -22.32 -2.90
N GLU A 43 -10.05 -21.52 -2.07
CA GLU A 43 -10.44 -21.93 -0.71
C GLU A 43 -11.95 -22.16 -0.65
N ASN A 44 -12.40 -23.37 -1.01
CA ASN A 44 -13.45 -24.08 -0.26
C ASN A 44 -13.71 -25.49 -0.83
N GLY A 45 -13.56 -26.49 0.04
CA GLY A 45 -13.72 -27.89 -0.33
C GLY A 45 -15.16 -28.28 -0.65
N LYS A 46 -15.34 -29.02 -1.75
CA LYS A 46 -16.23 -30.19 -1.83
C LYS A 46 -15.88 -31.03 -3.05
N SER A 47 -15.35 -32.22 -2.76
CA SER A 47 -15.08 -33.29 -3.72
C SER A 47 -16.35 -33.66 -4.49
N GLY A 48 -16.35 -33.42 -5.79
CA GLY A 48 -17.41 -33.76 -6.74
C GLY A 48 -16.81 -34.23 -8.06
N ASN A 49 -16.84 -35.55 -8.26
CA ASN A 49 -16.25 -36.29 -9.37
C ASN A 49 -17.06 -36.14 -10.67
N ASN A 50 -16.60 -35.34 -11.66
CA ASN A 50 -16.82 -35.60 -13.10
C ASN A 50 -16.14 -34.55 -14.03
N GLY A 51 -15.44 -35.02 -15.06
CA GLY A 51 -15.40 -34.33 -16.35
C GLY A 51 -14.24 -33.36 -16.65
N ASN A 52 -13.03 -33.90 -16.82
CA ASN A 52 -12.07 -33.55 -17.89
C ASN A 52 -12.19 -32.15 -18.55
N HIS A 53 -11.83 -31.08 -17.82
CA HIS A 53 -11.28 -29.83 -18.37
C HIS A 53 -10.16 -29.38 -17.45
N GLY A 54 -8.91 -29.52 -17.91
CA GLY A 54 -7.74 -29.14 -17.14
C GLY A 54 -7.68 -27.62 -17.04
N ASN A 55 -8.05 -27.09 -15.86
CA ASN A 55 -7.83 -25.70 -15.48
C ASN A 55 -6.39 -25.61 -14.97
N GLY A 56 -5.45 -25.24 -15.85
CA GLY A 56 -4.03 -25.14 -15.53
C GLY A 56 -3.45 -23.88 -16.15
N ASN A 57 -3.03 -22.93 -15.30
CA ASN A 57 -2.26 -21.73 -15.63
C ASN A 57 -2.83 -20.84 -16.75
N ASN A 58 -3.98 -20.19 -16.51
CA ASN A 58 -4.60 -19.22 -17.43
C ASN A 58 -3.99 -17.79 -17.35
N GLY A 59 -2.69 -17.66 -17.14
CA GLY A 59 -2.06 -16.36 -16.84
C GLY A 59 -0.67 -16.14 -17.43
N VAL A 60 -0.44 -16.47 -18.71
CA VAL A 60 0.84 -16.13 -19.39
C VAL A 60 0.60 -15.93 -20.89
N GLY A 61 -0.06 -14.83 -21.23
CA GLY A 61 -0.20 -14.34 -22.60
C GLY A 61 0.02 -12.83 -22.63
N PRO A 62 0.48 -12.25 -23.76
CA PRO A 62 0.64 -10.81 -23.86
C PRO A 62 -0.70 -10.11 -23.59
N CYS A 63 -0.61 -8.94 -22.96
CA CYS A 63 -1.75 -8.08 -22.64
C CYS A 63 -2.58 -7.79 -23.87
N THR A 64 -3.89 -7.65 -23.64
CA THR A 64 -4.81 -7.22 -24.70
C THR A 64 -4.74 -5.71 -24.91
N CYS A 65 -4.35 -4.95 -23.88
CA CYS A 65 -4.07 -3.53 -24.00
C CYS A 65 -2.83 -3.31 -24.88
N ASP A 66 -2.84 -2.24 -25.68
CA ASP A 66 -1.69 -1.83 -26.52
C ASP A 66 -0.51 -1.26 -25.68
N GLY A 67 -0.65 -1.28 -24.36
CA GLY A 67 0.29 -0.86 -23.34
C GLY A 67 -0.49 -0.53 -22.07
N CYS A 68 0.11 -0.75 -20.90
CA CYS A 68 -0.46 -0.26 -19.65
C CYS A 68 0.09 1.14 -19.32
N PRO A 69 -0.67 1.99 -18.61
CA PRO A 69 -0.18 3.25 -18.08
C PRO A 69 1.13 3.08 -17.27
N GLU A 70 1.95 4.12 -17.23
CA GLU A 70 3.21 4.09 -16.46
C GLU A 70 2.94 3.83 -14.98
N GLY A 71 3.76 3.00 -14.34
CA GLY A 71 3.58 2.61 -12.94
C GLY A 71 2.68 1.39 -12.73
N THR A 72 1.84 1.02 -13.70
CA THR A 72 0.96 -0.17 -13.60
C THR A 72 1.56 -1.42 -14.24
N PHE A 73 1.10 -2.59 -13.82
CA PHE A 73 1.36 -3.85 -14.51
C PHE A 73 0.07 -4.50 -14.99
N CYS A 74 0.22 -5.47 -15.88
CA CYS A 74 -0.88 -6.07 -16.59
C CYS A 74 -1.27 -7.43 -16.01
N GLY A 75 -2.49 -7.52 -15.50
CA GLY A 75 -3.21 -8.75 -15.21
C GLY A 75 -4.07 -9.18 -16.40
N LYS A 76 -4.12 -10.47 -16.72
CA LYS A 76 -4.95 -10.98 -17.82
C LYS A 76 -5.81 -12.18 -17.39
N ILE A 77 -7.08 -12.14 -17.78
CA ILE A 77 -8.01 -13.28 -17.76
C ILE A 77 -8.12 -13.83 -19.18
N GLU A 78 -7.69 -15.08 -19.37
CA GLU A 78 -7.93 -15.83 -20.61
C GLU A 78 -9.36 -16.39 -20.61
N GLY A 79 -10.15 -16.06 -21.63
CA GLY A 79 -11.55 -16.44 -21.71
C GLY A 79 -12.51 -15.37 -21.18
N ALA A 80 -13.77 -15.79 -20.98
CA ALA A 80 -14.77 -14.97 -20.34
C ALA A 80 -14.57 -14.99 -18.81
N PRO A 81 -14.74 -13.86 -18.11
CA PRO A 81 -14.76 -13.84 -16.66
C PRO A 81 -15.98 -14.61 -16.13
N GLU A 82 -15.85 -15.20 -14.95
CA GLU A 82 -16.92 -15.93 -14.26
C GLU A 82 -17.44 -15.10 -13.09
N GLU A 83 -18.77 -15.04 -12.92
CA GLU A 83 -19.41 -14.32 -11.81
C GLU A 83 -19.02 -14.90 -10.45
N GLY A 84 -18.62 -14.02 -9.52
CA GLY A 84 -18.20 -14.34 -8.17
C GLY A 84 -16.73 -14.78 -8.03
N GLU A 85 -15.98 -14.89 -9.13
CA GLU A 85 -14.57 -15.28 -9.08
C GLU A 85 -13.66 -14.07 -8.81
N THR A 86 -12.62 -14.29 -8.01
CA THR A 86 -11.55 -13.32 -7.75
C THR A 86 -10.28 -13.73 -8.47
N TYR A 87 -9.70 -12.79 -9.22
CA TYR A 87 -8.46 -12.96 -9.96
C TYR A 87 -7.38 -12.08 -9.33
N THR A 88 -6.34 -12.70 -8.79
CA THR A 88 -5.16 -12.01 -8.27
C THR A 88 -4.04 -12.06 -9.30
N PHE A 89 -3.42 -10.92 -9.57
CA PHE A 89 -2.31 -10.75 -10.50
C PHE A 89 -1.08 -10.29 -9.72
N GLU A 90 0.09 -10.88 -9.98
CA GLU A 90 1.34 -10.57 -9.27
C GLU A 90 2.44 -10.20 -10.29
N SER A 91 3.13 -9.09 -10.13
CA SER A 91 4.31 -8.73 -10.94
C SER A 91 5.35 -8.00 -10.10
N ASP A 92 6.61 -8.43 -10.20
CA ASP A 92 7.77 -7.77 -9.57
C ASP A 92 7.66 -7.45 -8.07
N GLY A 93 6.83 -8.21 -7.34
CA GLY A 93 6.61 -8.04 -5.90
C GLY A 93 5.32 -7.32 -5.54
N ASP A 94 4.66 -6.70 -6.52
CA ASP A 94 3.36 -6.07 -6.35
C ASP A 94 2.24 -7.03 -6.77
N SER A 95 1.07 -6.90 -6.15
CA SER A 95 -0.09 -7.70 -6.52
C SER A 95 -1.39 -6.90 -6.43
N PHE A 96 -2.34 -7.14 -7.33
CA PHE A 96 -3.69 -6.61 -7.21
C PHE A 96 -4.72 -7.70 -7.50
N SER A 97 -5.90 -7.57 -6.94
CA SER A 97 -7.01 -8.50 -7.06
C SER A 97 -8.27 -7.83 -7.59
N VAL A 98 -8.96 -8.52 -8.50
CA VAL A 98 -10.26 -8.07 -9.03
C VAL A 98 -11.30 -9.16 -8.81
N THR A 99 -12.47 -8.79 -8.28
CA THR A 99 -13.60 -9.69 -8.09
C THR A 99 -14.67 -9.38 -9.13
N ILE A 100 -15.11 -10.40 -9.86
CA ILE A 100 -16.17 -10.24 -10.85
C ILE A 100 -17.53 -10.29 -10.15
N GLU A 101 -18.23 -9.16 -10.11
CA GLU A 101 -19.49 -9.01 -9.38
C GLU A 101 -20.68 -9.58 -10.15
N SER A 102 -20.70 -9.38 -11.46
CA SER A 102 -21.80 -9.85 -12.31
C SER A 102 -21.34 -10.04 -13.75
N VAL A 103 -22.03 -10.93 -14.47
CA VAL A 103 -21.82 -11.14 -15.90
C VAL A 103 -23.15 -11.08 -16.66
N THR A 104 -23.13 -10.51 -17.86
CA THR A 104 -24.27 -10.50 -18.77
C THR A 104 -24.00 -11.44 -19.94
N GLU A 105 -24.81 -12.49 -20.03
CA GLU A 105 -24.76 -13.48 -21.08
C GLU A 105 -25.82 -13.22 -22.17
N LYS A 106 -25.49 -13.62 -23.41
CA LYS A 106 -26.49 -13.75 -24.49
C LYS A 106 -26.93 -15.21 -24.66
N ASP A 107 -27.90 -15.42 -25.55
CA ASP A 107 -28.38 -16.75 -25.94
C ASP A 107 -27.21 -17.70 -26.27
N GLY A 108 -27.09 -18.79 -25.50
CA GLY A 108 -26.01 -19.77 -25.63
C GLY A 108 -24.96 -19.73 -24.51
N GLY A 109 -25.10 -18.82 -23.54
CA GLY A 109 -24.20 -18.73 -22.37
C GLY A 109 -22.89 -18.01 -22.67
N GLU A 110 -22.84 -17.23 -23.75
CA GLU A 110 -21.67 -16.44 -24.09
C GLU A 110 -21.70 -15.11 -23.32
N VAL A 111 -20.71 -14.87 -22.46
CA VAL A 111 -20.57 -13.62 -21.70
C VAL A 111 -20.24 -12.47 -22.64
N THR A 112 -20.96 -11.36 -22.51
CA THR A 112 -20.85 -10.17 -23.36
C THR A 112 -20.46 -8.91 -22.62
N CYS A 113 -20.80 -8.85 -21.32
CA CYS A 113 -20.41 -7.78 -20.42
C CYS A 113 -20.19 -8.32 -18.99
N PHE A 114 -19.49 -7.56 -18.16
CA PHE A 114 -19.29 -7.87 -16.74
C PHE A 114 -19.11 -6.59 -15.91
N SER A 115 -19.34 -6.67 -14.61
CA SER A 115 -18.89 -5.67 -13.64
C SER A 115 -17.87 -6.29 -12.69
N PHE A 116 -16.98 -5.48 -12.13
CA PHE A 116 -15.99 -5.95 -11.18
C PHE A 116 -15.84 -4.95 -10.03
N SER A 117 -15.31 -5.43 -8.92
CA SER A 117 -14.87 -4.65 -7.76
C SER A 117 -13.40 -4.97 -7.49
N THR A 118 -12.72 -4.04 -6.83
CA THR A 118 -11.33 -4.17 -6.40
C THR A 118 -11.08 -3.14 -5.30
N ASP A 119 -10.25 -3.48 -4.33
CA ASP A 119 -9.72 -2.54 -3.34
C ASP A 119 -8.43 -1.86 -3.86
N ASP A 120 -7.87 -2.37 -4.97
CA ASP A 120 -6.65 -1.88 -5.59
C ASP A 120 -6.91 -0.81 -6.67
N VAL A 121 -5.84 -0.15 -7.10
CA VAL A 121 -5.91 0.83 -8.19
C VAL A 121 -5.85 0.14 -9.55
N VAL A 122 -6.98 0.15 -10.27
CA VAL A 122 -7.06 -0.25 -11.69
C VAL A 122 -7.22 0.97 -12.56
N GLU A 123 -6.19 1.34 -13.33
CA GLU A 123 -6.24 2.54 -14.18
C GLU A 123 -6.89 2.30 -15.54
N GLN A 124 -6.74 1.08 -16.08
CA GLN A 124 -7.25 0.74 -17.41
C GLN A 124 -7.72 -0.71 -17.49
N VAL A 125 -8.82 -0.94 -18.22
CA VAL A 125 -9.32 -2.28 -18.55
C VAL A 125 -9.54 -2.42 -20.06
N CYS A 126 -9.04 -3.51 -20.64
CA CYS A 126 -9.23 -3.84 -22.05
C CYS A 126 -10.04 -5.12 -22.19
N VAL A 127 -11.21 -5.02 -22.83
CA VAL A 127 -12.12 -6.13 -23.06
C VAL A 127 -12.06 -6.57 -24.53
N LYS A 128 -11.59 -7.79 -24.78
CA LYS A 128 -11.48 -8.35 -26.14
C LYS A 128 -12.73 -9.11 -26.54
N GLY A 129 -13.27 -8.79 -27.71
CA GLY A 129 -14.35 -9.57 -28.32
C GLY A 129 -14.21 -9.67 -29.83
N GLY A 130 -14.14 -10.89 -30.36
CA GLY A 130 -13.89 -11.10 -31.79
C GLY A 130 -12.52 -10.54 -32.22
N PRO A 131 -12.44 -9.81 -33.35
CA PRO A 131 -11.18 -9.22 -33.82
C PRO A 131 -10.80 -7.91 -33.10
N ASP A 132 -11.74 -7.31 -32.37
CA ASP A 132 -11.60 -5.96 -31.82
C ASP A 132 -11.39 -5.99 -30.29
N THR A 133 -10.89 -4.87 -29.75
CA THR A 133 -10.71 -4.61 -28.32
C THR A 133 -11.41 -3.31 -27.95
N LYS A 134 -12.10 -3.28 -26.81
CA LYS A 134 -12.62 -2.05 -26.21
C LYS A 134 -11.82 -1.71 -24.96
N THR A 135 -11.33 -0.48 -24.87
CA THR A 135 -10.54 0.03 -23.74
C THR A 135 -11.39 0.95 -22.88
N TYR A 136 -11.19 0.85 -21.57
CA TYR A 136 -11.83 1.65 -20.54
C TYR A 136 -10.74 2.24 -19.65
N ASP A 137 -10.61 3.55 -19.66
CA ASP A 137 -9.64 4.31 -18.86
C ASP A 137 -10.31 4.95 -17.63
N ASP A 138 -9.53 5.59 -16.77
CA ASP A 138 -9.94 6.35 -15.57
C ASP A 138 -10.79 5.53 -14.58
N ASN A 139 -10.14 4.63 -13.84
CA ASN A 139 -10.73 3.78 -12.79
C ASN A 139 -12.10 3.18 -13.16
N PRO A 140 -12.13 2.19 -14.07
CA PRO A 140 -13.39 1.63 -14.53
C PRO A 140 -14.09 0.75 -13.49
N ALA A 141 -13.51 0.50 -12.30
CA ALA A 141 -14.19 -0.21 -11.22
C ALA A 141 -15.48 0.51 -10.78
N GLU A 142 -15.53 1.84 -10.92
CA GLU A 142 -16.72 2.65 -10.64
C GLU A 142 -17.66 2.84 -11.84
N LYS A 143 -17.30 2.32 -13.02
CA LYS A 143 -18.08 2.51 -14.25
C LYS A 143 -19.02 1.33 -14.47
N GLU A 144 -20.30 1.64 -14.64
CA GLU A 144 -21.36 0.71 -15.03
C GLU A 144 -20.88 -0.25 -16.14
N GLU A 145 -21.02 -1.56 -15.90
CA GLU A 145 -20.90 -2.70 -16.81
C GLU A 145 -19.93 -2.57 -18.02
N LEU A 146 -18.82 -3.31 -17.98
CA LEU A 146 -17.83 -3.40 -19.05
C LEU A 146 -18.19 -4.45 -20.09
N CYS A 147 -18.51 -3.99 -21.29
CA CYS A 147 -18.89 -4.83 -22.42
C CYS A 147 -17.77 -5.06 -23.45
N ALA A 148 -17.83 -6.19 -24.15
CA ALA A 148 -17.09 -6.43 -25.38
C ALA A 148 -17.41 -5.39 -26.48
N PRO A 149 -16.58 -5.24 -27.53
CA PRO A 149 -16.94 -4.45 -28.70
C PRO A 149 -18.08 -5.11 -29.51
N THR A 150 -18.80 -4.29 -30.27
CA THR A 150 -19.78 -4.76 -31.25
C THR A 150 -19.07 -5.10 -32.57
N ASN A 151 -19.27 -6.30 -33.09
CA ASN A 151 -18.69 -6.71 -34.37
C ASN A 151 -19.23 -5.86 -35.55
N PRO A 152 -18.54 -5.80 -36.70
CA PRO A 152 -18.99 -5.05 -37.89
C PRO A 152 -20.41 -5.38 -38.40
N GLY A 153 -20.97 -6.53 -38.01
CA GLY A 153 -22.36 -6.93 -38.29
C GLY A 153 -23.41 -6.37 -37.31
N GLY A 154 -23.03 -5.52 -36.35
CA GLY A 154 -23.93 -4.95 -35.34
C GLY A 154 -24.26 -5.91 -34.18
N GLN A 155 -23.63 -7.08 -34.11
CA GLN A 155 -23.83 -8.06 -33.05
C GLN A 155 -22.76 -7.92 -31.97
N GLN A 156 -23.19 -7.96 -30.71
CA GLN A 156 -22.31 -7.96 -29.57
C GLN A 156 -21.41 -9.21 -29.56
N ALA A 157 -20.09 -9.00 -29.50
CA ALA A 157 -19.14 -10.09 -29.42
C ALA A 157 -19.18 -10.76 -28.03
N ALA A 158 -18.85 -12.05 -27.98
CA ALA A 158 -18.53 -12.69 -26.72
C ALA A 158 -17.15 -12.20 -26.24
N ILE A 159 -16.98 -12.06 -24.93
CA ILE A 159 -15.69 -11.77 -24.31
C ILE A 159 -14.79 -12.99 -24.51
N SER A 160 -13.58 -12.74 -25.00
CA SER A 160 -12.55 -13.75 -25.21
C SER A 160 -11.36 -13.58 -24.30
N ASN A 161 -11.09 -12.35 -23.85
CA ASN A 161 -10.02 -12.00 -22.92
C ASN A 161 -10.37 -10.69 -22.23
N VAL A 162 -9.87 -10.52 -21.01
CA VAL A 162 -9.86 -9.25 -20.29
C VAL A 162 -8.45 -8.97 -19.81
N SER A 163 -7.98 -7.73 -19.95
CA SER A 163 -6.74 -7.27 -19.33
C SER A 163 -7.03 -6.11 -18.39
N PHE A 164 -6.43 -6.12 -17.22
CA PHE A 164 -6.46 -5.07 -16.22
C PHE A 164 -5.05 -4.50 -16.10
N CYS A 165 -4.92 -3.20 -16.22
CA CYS A 165 -3.70 -2.47 -15.89
C CYS A 165 -3.91 -1.82 -14.54
N GLY A 166 -3.23 -2.34 -13.52
CA GLY A 166 -3.34 -1.85 -12.16
C GLY A 166 -2.03 -1.99 -11.42
N THR A 167 -2.00 -1.41 -10.24
CA THR A 167 -1.02 -1.67 -9.20
C THR A 167 -1.76 -2.29 -8.04
N GLY A 168 -1.05 -3.01 -7.16
CA GLY A 168 -1.59 -3.15 -5.81
C GLY A 168 -1.86 -1.74 -5.27
N ASP A 169 -2.87 -1.58 -4.42
CA ASP A 169 -2.78 -0.47 -3.48
C ASP A 169 -1.42 -0.68 -2.78
N ASP A 170 -0.49 0.28 -2.90
CA ASP A 170 0.70 0.23 -2.04
C ASP A 170 0.10 0.25 -0.63
N GLU A 171 0.06 -0.91 0.04
CA GLU A 171 -0.55 -1.00 1.35
C GLU A 171 0.11 0.06 2.20
N LEU A 172 -0.66 1.10 2.53
CA LEU A 172 -0.13 2.28 3.21
C LEU A 172 0.58 1.78 4.46
N GLU A 173 1.91 1.89 4.45
CA GLU A 173 2.67 1.50 5.63
C GLU A 173 2.29 2.47 6.73
N CYS A 174 1.75 1.93 7.82
CA CYS A 174 1.46 2.71 9.00
C CYS A 174 2.51 2.42 10.05
N TYR A 175 2.90 3.47 10.75
CA TYR A 175 3.95 3.45 11.75
C TYR A 175 3.38 3.74 13.12
N GLN A 176 4.04 3.22 14.14
CA GLN A 176 3.94 3.70 15.50
C GLN A 176 5.23 4.42 15.86
N ILE A 177 5.08 5.63 16.39
CA ILE A 177 6.19 6.45 16.86
C ILE A 177 6.03 6.60 18.37
N ASP A 178 7.05 6.19 19.11
CA ASP A 178 7.09 6.19 20.57
C ASP A 178 8.19 7.15 21.06
N LEU A 179 7.84 8.06 21.98
CA LEU A 179 8.79 8.84 22.77
C LEU A 179 8.85 8.26 24.19
N VAL A 180 10.00 7.74 24.59
CA VAL A 180 10.13 6.90 25.79
C VAL A 180 11.35 7.24 26.64
N SER A 181 11.28 6.83 27.91
CA SER A 181 12.43 6.80 28.82
C SER A 181 13.18 5.47 28.69
N GLY A 182 14.52 5.54 28.59
CA GLY A 182 15.42 4.39 28.51
C GLY A 182 15.67 3.87 27.09
N ASP A 183 16.20 2.65 27.01
CA ASP A 183 16.61 1.99 25.75
C ASP A 183 15.43 1.62 24.84
N VAL A 184 15.65 1.68 23.52
CA VAL A 184 14.68 1.20 22.52
C VAL A 184 14.40 -0.31 22.68
N ILE A 185 13.15 -0.71 22.46
CA ILE A 185 12.74 -2.11 22.30
C ILE A 185 12.82 -2.45 20.82
N LYS A 186 13.58 -3.48 20.45
CA LYS A 186 13.73 -3.93 19.04
C LYS A 186 13.00 -5.24 18.75
N ASP A 187 12.58 -5.94 19.79
CA ASP A 187 11.92 -7.24 19.73
C ASP A 187 10.86 -7.30 20.83
N PHE A 188 9.62 -6.96 20.44
CA PHE A 188 8.51 -6.95 21.38
C PHE A 188 8.05 -8.34 21.81
N GLU A 189 8.32 -9.40 21.04
CA GLU A 189 8.02 -10.79 21.46
C GLU A 189 8.80 -11.12 22.75
N LYS A 190 10.03 -10.62 22.84
CA LYS A 190 10.92 -10.86 23.97
C LYS A 190 10.75 -9.87 25.11
N GLU A 191 10.58 -8.58 24.79
CA GLU A 191 10.64 -7.50 25.78
C GLU A 191 9.25 -7.04 26.26
N GLY A 192 8.20 -7.26 25.46
CA GLY A 192 6.87 -6.72 25.70
C GLY A 192 6.79 -5.20 25.45
N PRO A 193 5.63 -4.56 25.65
CA PRO A 193 5.46 -3.13 25.40
C PRO A 193 6.18 -2.27 26.44
N TYR A 194 6.45 -1.00 26.11
CA TYR A 194 7.15 -0.05 26.99
C TYR A 194 6.49 0.16 28.37
N GLY A 195 5.18 -0.02 28.49
CA GLY A 195 4.45 0.15 29.74
C GLY A 195 4.62 1.55 30.32
N ASP A 196 5.04 1.64 31.58
CA ASP A 196 5.18 2.91 32.32
C ASP A 196 6.36 3.77 31.84
N ARG A 197 7.13 3.34 30.84
CA ARG A 197 8.30 4.07 30.29
C ARG A 197 7.93 5.06 29.17
N LYS A 198 6.65 5.15 28.81
CA LYS A 198 6.18 5.92 27.67
C LYS A 198 5.80 7.35 28.06
N PHE A 199 6.38 8.34 27.36
CA PHE A 199 5.91 9.73 27.43
C PHE A 199 4.76 9.94 26.45
N GLU A 200 4.97 9.60 25.18
CA GLU A 200 4.02 9.85 24.11
C GLU A 200 4.04 8.70 23.11
N ASP A 201 2.90 8.43 22.48
CA ASP A 201 2.80 7.57 21.31
C ASP A 201 1.69 7.97 20.37
N PHE A 202 2.01 7.91 19.08
CA PHE A 202 1.02 8.09 18.05
C PHE A 202 1.28 7.14 16.89
N SER A 203 0.23 6.94 16.10
CA SER A 203 0.33 6.26 14.82
C SER A 203 0.24 7.26 13.68
N VAL A 204 0.80 6.91 12.53
CA VAL A 204 0.77 7.73 11.30
C VAL A 204 0.99 6.81 10.10
N CYS A 205 0.35 7.06 8.97
CA CYS A 205 0.64 6.33 7.73
C CYS A 205 1.57 7.13 6.81
N GLU A 206 2.24 6.46 5.86
CA GLU A 206 3.22 7.08 4.94
C GLU A 206 2.71 8.33 4.23
N ASP A 207 1.40 8.42 3.97
CA ASP A 207 0.74 9.57 3.37
C ASP A 207 0.43 10.71 4.36
N GLY A 208 0.99 10.65 5.58
CA GLY A 208 0.76 11.60 6.67
C GLY A 208 -0.61 11.49 7.33
N SER A 209 -1.45 10.53 6.91
CA SER A 209 -2.77 10.33 7.48
C SER A 209 -2.72 9.67 8.86
N ASN A 210 -3.86 9.67 9.54
CA ASN A 210 -4.09 8.90 10.76
C ASN A 210 -3.12 9.23 11.92
N LEU A 211 -3.00 10.52 12.25
CA LEU A 211 -2.28 11.04 13.42
C LEU A 211 -3.01 10.74 14.76
N GLU A 212 -3.48 9.51 14.95
CA GLU A 212 -4.19 9.08 16.17
C GLU A 212 -3.21 9.08 17.36
N GLY A 213 -3.56 9.80 18.43
CA GLY A 213 -2.74 9.91 19.63
C GLY A 213 -1.84 11.15 19.67
N LEU A 214 -1.52 11.75 18.53
CA LEU A 214 -0.48 12.78 18.45
C LEU A 214 -0.76 14.01 19.33
N GLU A 215 0.01 14.14 20.41
CA GLU A 215 0.19 15.38 21.14
C GLU A 215 1.48 16.08 20.69
N SER A 216 1.35 17.02 19.72
CA SER A 216 2.51 17.74 19.15
C SER A 216 3.35 18.55 20.15
N SER A 217 2.83 18.78 21.37
CA SER A 217 3.56 19.48 22.43
C SER A 217 2.99 19.17 23.81
N ASN A 218 3.85 19.20 24.83
CA ASN A 218 3.49 19.04 26.23
C ASN A 218 4.37 19.93 27.13
N ASP A 219 3.79 20.44 28.22
CA ASP A 219 4.45 21.38 29.16
C ASP A 219 5.11 20.67 30.38
N GLY A 220 5.28 19.34 30.33
CA GLY A 220 5.92 18.54 31.38
C GLY A 220 5.15 17.26 31.72
N GLN A 221 5.73 16.12 31.38
CA GLN A 221 5.24 14.79 31.73
C GLN A 221 6.31 14.00 32.48
N SER A 222 5.93 13.41 33.62
CA SER A 222 6.85 12.61 34.45
C SER A 222 6.70 11.11 34.19
N VAL A 223 7.80 10.47 33.82
CA VAL A 223 7.92 9.04 33.54
C VAL A 223 9.22 8.52 34.14
N ASP A 224 9.16 7.45 34.94
CA ASP A 224 10.31 6.82 35.59
C ASP A 224 11.26 7.81 36.31
N GLY A 225 10.70 8.87 36.90
CA GLY A 225 11.46 9.91 37.59
C GLY A 225 12.16 10.92 36.67
N CYS A 226 11.81 10.95 35.39
CA CYS A 226 12.21 11.94 34.40
C CYS A 226 10.99 12.80 34.03
N GLU A 227 11.09 14.11 34.18
CA GLU A 227 10.05 15.06 33.75
C GLU A 227 10.49 15.74 32.47
N LEU A 228 9.77 15.52 31.37
CA LEU A 228 10.13 15.96 30.04
C LEU A 228 9.03 16.83 29.44
N SER A 229 9.42 17.94 28.80
CA SER A 229 8.54 18.74 27.93
C SER A 229 8.98 18.56 26.48
N TRP A 230 8.05 18.74 25.53
CA TRP A 230 8.38 18.63 24.11
C TRP A 230 7.52 19.56 23.26
N VAL A 231 8.04 19.90 22.08
CA VAL A 231 7.36 20.71 21.07
C VAL A 231 7.69 20.16 19.69
N GLY A 232 6.72 20.25 18.78
CA GLY A 232 6.94 19.91 17.37
C GLY A 232 7.04 18.42 17.11
N LEU A 233 6.53 17.56 18.00
CA LEU A 233 6.40 16.14 17.68
C LEU A 233 5.52 15.99 16.44
N GLY A 234 6.06 15.38 15.40
CA GLY A 234 5.40 15.29 14.10
C GLY A 234 6.02 14.27 13.17
N PHE A 235 5.47 14.23 11.95
CA PHE A 235 5.88 13.35 10.87
C PHE A 235 5.89 14.13 9.55
N ASP A 236 6.92 13.95 8.74
CA ASP A 236 7.06 14.51 7.40
C ASP A 236 6.89 13.40 6.34
N GLU A 237 5.70 13.36 5.72
CA GLU A 237 5.35 12.43 4.63
C GLU A 237 6.27 12.57 3.41
N SER A 238 6.97 13.71 3.26
CA SER A 238 7.84 13.95 2.13
C SER A 238 9.15 13.18 2.24
N ASP A 239 9.54 12.67 3.39
CA ASP A 239 10.72 11.81 3.52
C ASP A 239 10.59 10.72 4.58
N ASN A 240 9.37 10.47 5.07
CA ASN A 240 9.06 9.49 6.10
C ASN A 240 9.92 9.68 7.36
N THR A 241 10.13 10.94 7.78
CA THR A 241 10.85 11.26 9.01
C THR A 241 9.90 11.64 10.13
N ALA A 242 10.28 11.29 11.36
CA ALA A 242 9.61 11.77 12.55
C ALA A 242 10.61 12.51 13.43
N ASP A 243 10.20 13.63 13.99
CA ASP A 243 11.07 14.46 14.80
C ASP A 243 10.36 15.14 15.96
N VAL A 244 11.14 15.54 16.96
CA VAL A 244 10.66 16.27 18.14
C VAL A 244 11.79 17.06 18.82
N ASP A 245 11.48 18.26 19.29
CA ASP A 245 12.34 19.01 20.21
C ASP A 245 11.95 18.67 21.65
N VAL A 246 12.86 18.09 22.42
CA VAL A 246 12.63 17.67 23.82
C VAL A 246 13.48 18.49 24.79
N THR A 247 12.95 18.74 25.99
CA THR A 247 13.66 19.38 27.10
C THR A 247 13.44 18.58 28.39
N LEU A 248 14.53 18.25 29.09
CA LEU A 248 14.42 17.61 30.40
C LEU A 248 14.23 18.68 31.49
N GLU A 249 13.02 18.75 32.05
CA GLU A 249 12.65 19.75 33.06
C GLU A 249 13.18 19.38 34.45
N SER A 250 13.09 18.09 34.81
CA SER A 250 13.61 17.59 36.09
C SER A 250 13.94 16.10 36.02
N ALA A 251 14.88 15.65 36.86
CA ALA A 251 15.23 14.24 36.99
C ALA A 251 15.43 13.85 38.46
N SER A 252 14.98 12.65 38.81
CA SER A 252 15.25 12.04 40.13
C SER A 252 16.70 11.55 40.26
N SER A 253 17.37 11.37 39.12
CA SER A 253 18.79 11.03 38.92
C SER A 253 19.57 12.22 38.34
N GLU A 254 20.88 12.03 38.09
CA GLU A 254 21.72 13.06 37.45
C GLU A 254 21.35 13.31 35.98
N SER A 255 20.82 12.29 35.30
CA SER A 255 20.41 12.35 33.90
C SER A 255 19.24 11.40 33.60
N CYS A 256 18.64 11.59 32.42
CA CYS A 256 17.59 10.75 31.87
C CYS A 256 17.94 10.32 30.45
N THR A 257 17.79 9.04 30.15
CA THR A 257 17.88 8.51 28.78
C THR A 257 16.53 8.68 28.11
N VAL A 258 16.50 9.34 26.96
CA VAL A 258 15.29 9.59 26.16
C VAL A 258 15.49 9.00 24.78
N THR A 259 14.48 8.31 24.27
CA THR A 259 14.51 7.67 22.95
C THR A 259 13.26 8.04 22.16
N LEU A 260 13.46 8.44 20.91
CA LEU A 260 12.42 8.45 19.88
C LEU A 260 12.59 7.18 19.04
N ALA A 261 11.55 6.36 18.91
CA ALA A 261 11.60 5.09 18.19
C ALA A 261 10.42 4.95 17.23
N GLY A 262 10.67 4.32 16.07
CA GLY A 262 9.69 4.07 15.03
C GLY A 262 9.56 2.60 14.70
N TYR A 263 8.32 2.16 14.50
CA TYR A 263 7.95 0.78 14.20
C TYR A 263 6.96 0.75 13.05
N LEU A 264 7.10 -0.20 12.12
CA LEU A 264 6.07 -0.54 11.17
C LEU A 264 4.97 -1.34 11.88
N LEU A 265 3.72 -0.93 11.69
CA LEU A 265 2.54 -1.67 12.14
C LEU A 265 2.27 -2.87 11.21
N PRO A 266 1.64 -3.93 11.72
CA PRO A 266 1.26 -5.07 10.89
C PRO A 266 0.32 -4.67 9.75
N GLU A 267 0.32 -5.46 8.69
CA GLU A 267 -0.54 -5.27 7.51
C GLU A 267 -2.01 -5.02 7.91
N GLY A 268 -2.60 -3.95 7.37
CA GLY A 268 -3.98 -3.53 7.65
C GLY A 268 -4.22 -2.89 9.02
N GLU A 269 -3.22 -2.82 9.91
CA GLU A 269 -3.33 -2.10 11.17
C GLU A 269 -2.93 -0.63 11.00
N THR A 270 -3.83 0.25 11.40
CA THR A 270 -3.61 1.70 11.38
C THR A 270 -3.23 2.22 12.76
N LYS A 271 -3.24 1.39 13.80
CA LYS A 271 -2.91 1.85 15.17
C LYS A 271 -2.27 0.76 16.00
N PHE A 272 -1.69 1.19 17.13
CA PHE A 272 -1.18 0.26 18.12
C PHE A 272 -2.22 -0.79 18.52
N ASN A 273 -1.86 -2.06 18.32
CA ASN A 273 -2.66 -3.19 18.74
C ASN A 273 -1.78 -4.15 19.58
N PRO A 274 -2.01 -4.24 20.91
CA PRO A 274 -1.17 -5.07 21.78
C PRO A 274 -1.32 -6.58 21.53
N LYS A 275 -2.25 -7.00 20.66
CA LYS A 275 -2.45 -8.42 20.29
C LYS A 275 -1.60 -8.85 19.08
N THR A 276 -1.04 -7.91 18.35
CA THR A 276 -0.21 -8.11 17.16
C THR A 276 1.14 -7.41 17.34
N LEU A 277 1.55 -7.23 18.59
CA LEU A 277 2.75 -6.49 18.95
C LEU A 277 4.02 -7.17 18.42
N GLU A 278 4.02 -8.50 18.43
CA GLU A 278 5.09 -9.35 17.91
C GLU A 278 5.23 -9.29 16.38
N GLU A 279 4.22 -8.76 15.68
CA GLU A 279 4.23 -8.57 14.23
C GLU A 279 4.76 -7.19 13.83
N GLN A 280 4.95 -6.27 14.80
CA GLN A 280 5.56 -4.97 14.52
C GLN A 280 7.03 -5.10 14.17
N GLU A 281 7.45 -4.39 13.13
CA GLU A 281 8.85 -4.36 12.69
C GLU A 281 9.53 -3.08 13.18
N TYR A 282 10.62 -3.22 13.94
CA TYR A 282 11.48 -2.08 14.29
C TYR A 282 12.08 -1.45 13.03
N ARG A 283 11.91 -0.12 12.86
CA ARG A 283 12.50 0.65 11.76
C ARG A 283 13.76 1.39 12.20
N ASP A 284 13.60 2.38 13.08
CA ASP A 284 14.70 3.26 13.48
C ASP A 284 14.51 3.84 14.90
N HIS A 285 15.58 4.39 15.47
CA HIS A 285 15.54 5.13 16.73
C HIS A 285 16.69 6.13 16.86
N GLU A 286 16.46 7.17 17.66
CA GLU A 286 17.51 8.01 18.20
C GLU A 286 17.40 8.05 19.74
N THR A 287 18.54 7.85 20.41
CA THR A 287 18.64 7.85 21.88
C THR A 287 19.65 8.88 22.34
N VAL A 288 19.27 9.66 23.35
CA VAL A 288 20.11 10.69 23.97
C VAL A 288 20.07 10.57 25.50
N GLU A 289 21.14 11.00 26.17
CA GLU A 289 21.16 11.20 27.62
C GLU A 289 21.14 12.71 27.91
N LEU A 290 20.13 13.17 28.66
CA LEU A 290 19.92 14.58 28.99
C LEU A 290 20.14 14.82 30.49
N SER A 291 20.78 15.94 30.84
CA SER A 291 20.78 16.48 32.21
C SER A 291 19.67 17.52 32.39
N GLU A 292 19.33 17.85 33.64
CA GLU A 292 18.29 18.84 33.96
C GLU A 292 18.56 20.18 33.25
N GLY A 293 17.57 20.64 32.48
CA GLY A 293 17.62 21.85 31.68
C GLY A 293 18.23 21.69 30.27
N ASP A 294 18.72 20.51 29.90
CA ASP A 294 19.19 20.25 28.54
C ASP A 294 18.00 20.12 27.58
N SER A 295 18.22 20.57 26.34
CA SER A 295 17.28 20.42 25.23
C SER A 295 17.99 19.90 23.98
N THR A 296 17.30 19.09 23.19
CA THR A 296 17.82 18.56 21.92
C THR A 296 16.68 18.24 20.96
N LYS A 297 17.00 18.20 19.67
CA LYS A 297 16.15 17.60 18.65
C LYS A 297 16.45 16.10 18.55
N LEU A 298 15.42 15.27 18.44
CA LEU A 298 15.50 13.87 18.03
C LEU A 298 14.85 13.71 16.66
N GLU A 299 15.42 12.89 15.79
CA GLU A 299 14.97 12.67 14.42
C GLU A 299 15.24 11.22 13.99
N ILE A 300 14.24 10.57 13.40
CA ILE A 300 14.34 9.19 12.89
C ILE A 300 13.82 9.09 11.47
N SER A 301 14.36 8.16 10.68
CA SER A 301 13.90 7.87 9.31
C SER A 301 13.22 6.51 9.28
N LEU A 302 11.98 6.45 8.79
CA LEU A 302 11.20 5.21 8.72
C LEU A 302 11.35 4.45 7.39
N ASN A 303 12.11 5.03 6.44
CA ASN A 303 12.48 4.33 5.21
C ASN A 303 13.42 3.16 5.53
N GLY A 304 12.94 1.92 5.37
CA GLY A 304 13.74 0.68 5.50
C GLY A 304 14.77 0.46 4.41
#